data_AF-Q7N3A1-F1
#
_entry.id   AF-Q7N3A1-F1
#
_cell.length_a   1.000
_cell.length_b   1.000
_cell.length_c   1.000
_cell.angle_alpha   90.00
_cell.angle_beta   90.00
_cell.angle_gamma   90.00
#
_symmetry.space_group_name_H-M   'P 1'
#
loop_
_entity.id
_entity.type
_entity.pdbx_description
1 polymer ?
#
loop_
_entity_poly.entity_id
_entity_poly.type
_entity_poly.pdbx_seq_one_letter_code
_entity_poly.pdbx_strand_id
1 'polypeptide(L)'
;MWGIFRFPSEPRIEPKDSLKFFENSIPSSKNYDNKEVRFSKGEKGNIHRFEETNGKYHWNRSTSDVKNPLNKNDIPNVLFSFQENKTLFEKELIN
;
A
#
# COMPACT_ATOMS: atom_id res chain seq x y z
N MET A 1 -5.27 -13.89 -13.81
CA MET A 1 -5.02 -14.44 -12.46
C MET A 1 -4.18 -13.42 -11.70
N TRP A 2 -4.80 -12.64 -10.83
CA TRP A 2 -4.14 -11.64 -9.99
C TRP A 2 -3.57 -12.34 -8.75
N GLY A 3 -2.40 -12.93 -8.88
CA GLY A 3 -1.68 -13.52 -7.75
C GLY A 3 -0.68 -12.51 -7.21
N ILE A 4 -0.92 -11.97 -6.01
CA ILE A 4 0.15 -11.36 -5.22
C ILE A 4 1.05 -12.52 -4.78
N PHE A 5 2.22 -12.66 -5.42
CA PHE A 5 3.13 -13.75 -5.09
C PHE A 5 4.04 -13.32 -3.94
N ARG A 6 3.96 -14.09 -2.86
CA ARG A 6 4.96 -14.16 -1.79
C ARG A 6 6.30 -14.60 -2.39
N PHE A 7 7.33 -13.75 -2.32
CA PHE A 7 8.70 -14.17 -2.64
C PHE A 7 9.31 -14.93 -1.44
N PRO A 8 9.77 -16.18 -1.62
CA PRO A 8 10.40 -16.95 -0.56
C PRO A 8 11.91 -16.70 -0.55
N SER A 9 12.39 -15.58 0.00
CA SER A 9 13.84 -15.46 0.29
C SER A 9 14.26 -14.43 1.33
N GLU A 10 13.34 -13.66 1.92
CA GLU A 10 13.69 -12.69 2.96
C GLU A 10 12.66 -12.78 4.10
N PRO A 11 13.00 -12.51 5.37
CA PRO A 11 12.10 -12.62 6.50
C PRO A 11 11.15 -11.41 6.57
N ARG A 12 10.61 -11.03 5.41
CA ARG A 12 9.58 -10.05 5.16
C ARG A 12 8.24 -10.72 5.40
N ILE A 13 7.56 -10.32 6.47
CA ILE A 13 6.26 -10.89 6.83
C ILE A 13 5.19 -10.10 6.07
N GLU A 14 4.82 -10.62 4.90
CA GLU A 14 3.67 -10.10 4.16
C GLU A 14 2.40 -10.22 5.04
N PRO A 15 1.60 -9.14 5.16
CA PRO A 15 0.36 -9.20 5.92
C PRO A 15 -0.63 -10.18 5.28
N LYS A 16 -1.41 -10.91 6.09
CA LYS A 16 -2.42 -11.86 5.61
C LYS A 16 -3.46 -11.21 4.68
N ASP A 17 -3.76 -9.95 4.92
CA ASP A 17 -4.75 -9.18 4.16
C ASP A 17 -4.12 -8.33 3.04
N SER A 18 -2.92 -8.70 2.56
CA SER A 18 -2.19 -7.95 1.53
C SER A 18 -3.01 -7.73 0.26
N LEU A 19 -3.86 -8.68 -0.13
CA LEU A 19 -4.76 -8.55 -1.28
C LEU A 19 -5.81 -7.45 -1.06
N LYS A 20 -6.49 -7.45 0.08
CA LYS A 20 -7.46 -6.40 0.45
C LYS A 20 -6.78 -5.02 0.47
N PHE A 21 -5.56 -4.95 0.98
CA PHE A 21 -4.78 -3.71 0.99
C PHE A 21 -4.39 -3.27 -0.43
N PHE A 22 -4.02 -4.20 -1.30
CA PHE A 22 -3.71 -3.92 -2.69
C PHE A 22 -4.93 -3.41 -3.47
N GLU A 23 -6.09 -4.04 -3.32
CA GLU A 23 -7.34 -3.63 -3.97
C GLU A 23 -7.75 -2.20 -3.57
N ASN A 24 -7.48 -1.81 -2.32
CA ASN A 24 -7.73 -0.47 -1.80
C ASN A 24 -6.53 0.48 -1.99
N SER A 25 -5.50 0.07 -2.73
CA SER A 25 -4.30 0.88 -2.92
C SER A 25 -4.51 1.95 -3.99
N ILE A 26 -3.84 3.08 -3.82
CA ILE A 26 -3.76 4.13 -4.83
C ILE A 26 -2.35 4.15 -5.47
N PRO A 27 -2.25 4.50 -6.76
CA PRO A 27 -0.95 4.66 -7.40
C PRO A 27 -0.16 5.80 -6.74
N SER A 28 1.16 5.64 -6.74
CA SER A 28 2.09 6.68 -6.35
C SER A 28 1.97 7.89 -7.27
N SER A 29 2.03 9.11 -6.70
CA SER A 29 2.20 10.32 -7.49
C SER A 29 3.64 10.49 -8.02
N LYS A 30 4.61 9.80 -7.42
CA LYS A 30 5.98 9.68 -7.97
C LYS A 30 5.98 8.65 -9.09
N ASN A 31 6.53 9.02 -10.24
CA ASN A 31 6.88 8.08 -11.30
C ASN A 31 8.16 7.33 -10.90
N TYR A 32 8.17 6.03 -11.12
CA TYR A 32 9.34 5.19 -10.96
C TYR A 32 9.67 4.58 -12.31
N ASP A 33 10.95 4.60 -12.67
CA ASP A 33 11.39 4.04 -13.95
C ASP A 33 11.07 2.54 -13.98
N ASN A 34 10.36 2.11 -15.02
CA ASN A 34 10.05 0.71 -15.33
C ASN A 34 9.20 -0.06 -14.31
N LYS A 35 8.51 0.62 -13.39
CA LYS A 35 7.56 -0.04 -12.47
C LYS A 35 6.48 0.89 -11.96
N GLU A 36 5.31 0.31 -11.68
CA GLU A 36 4.28 0.98 -10.91
C GLU A 36 4.48 0.74 -9.41
N VAL A 37 4.23 1.77 -8.61
CA VAL A 37 4.26 1.70 -7.15
C VAL A 37 2.91 2.14 -6.63
N ARG A 38 2.35 1.38 -5.70
CA ARG A 38 1.05 1.67 -5.08
C ARG A 38 1.16 1.65 -3.58
N PHE A 39 0.24 2.35 -2.92
CA PHE A 39 0.21 2.47 -1.47
C PHE A 39 -1.19 2.28 -0.93
N SER A 40 -1.29 1.69 0.26
CA SER A 40 -2.55 1.54 0.99
C SER A 40 -2.34 1.77 2.48
N LYS A 41 -3.40 2.13 3.19
CA LYS A 41 -3.41 2.23 4.65
C LYS A 41 -4.11 1.01 5.23
N GLY A 42 -3.42 0.30 6.11
CA GLY A 42 -3.98 -0.78 6.91
C GLY A 42 -4.84 -0.24 8.07
N GLU A 43 -5.59 -1.15 8.71
CA GLU A 43 -6.59 -0.80 9.72
C GLU A 43 -6.00 -0.09 10.96
N LYS A 44 -4.73 -0.37 11.28
CA LYS A 44 -4.00 0.28 12.38
C LYS A 44 -3.32 1.58 11.97
N GLY A 45 -3.59 2.06 10.76
CA GLY A 45 -3.01 3.27 10.18
C GLY A 45 -1.60 3.11 9.62
N ASN A 46 -1.06 1.90 9.61
CA ASN A 46 0.21 1.60 8.97
C ASN A 46 0.07 1.64 7.44
N ILE A 47 1.08 2.15 6.74
CA ILE A 47 1.04 2.26 5.28
C ILE A 47 1.79 1.06 4.68
N HIS A 48 1.20 0.40 3.70
CA HIS A 48 1.81 -0.67 2.92
C HIS A 48 2.16 -0.15 1.52
N ARG A 49 3.32 -0.55 1.02
CA ARG A 49 3.80 -0.26 -0.33
C ARG A 49 3.79 -1.53 -1.17
N PHE A 50 3.28 -1.42 -2.39
CA PHE A 50 3.29 -2.46 -3.39
C PHE A 50 4.12 -2.01 -4.58
N GLU A 51 4.84 -2.93 -5.19
CA GLU A 51 5.59 -2.71 -6.42
C GLU A 51 5.15 -3.69 -7.48
N GLU A 52 5.05 -3.19 -8.71
CA GLU A 52 4.92 -4.00 -9.90
C GLU A 52 6.28 -4.55 -10.33
N THR A 53 6.29 -5.79 -10.78
CA THR A 53 7.42 -6.46 -11.41
C THR A 53 6.87 -7.48 -12.42
N ASN A 54 7.14 -7.27 -13.70
CA ASN A 54 6.75 -8.17 -14.80
C ASN A 54 5.23 -8.48 -14.86
N GLY A 55 4.40 -7.44 -14.77
CA GLY A 55 2.94 -7.48 -14.77
C GLY A 55 2.30 -7.94 -13.46
N LYS A 56 3.07 -8.10 -12.39
CA LYS A 56 2.60 -8.63 -11.11
C LYS A 56 2.93 -7.70 -9.96
N TYR A 57 1.98 -7.54 -9.05
CA TYR A 57 2.19 -6.74 -7.85
C TYR A 57 2.63 -7.59 -6.67
N HIS A 58 3.57 -7.03 -5.91
CA HIS A 58 4.12 -7.64 -4.72
C HIS A 58 4.09 -6.65 -3.57
N TRP A 59 3.77 -7.13 -2.36
CA TRP A 59 4.01 -6.34 -1.18
C TRP A 59 5.51 -6.13 -0.99
N ASN A 60 5.93 -4.88 -0.83
CA ASN A 60 7.35 -4.51 -0.75
C ASN A 60 7.78 -4.20 0.69
N ARG A 61 7.07 -3.29 1.37
CA ARG A 61 7.35 -2.87 2.77
C ARG A 61 6.17 -2.15 3.43
N SER A 62 6.26 -1.94 4.74
CA SER A 62 5.27 -1.17 5.51
C SER A 62 5.92 -0.25 6.54
N THR A 63 5.21 0.79 6.98
CA THR A 63 5.64 1.64 8.11
C THR A 63 5.70 0.88 9.43
N SER A 64 5.01 -0.26 9.54
CA SER A 64 5.07 -1.17 10.70
C SER A 64 6.06 -2.32 10.52
N ASP A 65 6.76 -2.40 9.38
CA ASP A 65 7.82 -3.40 9.18
C ASP A 65 9.07 -2.96 9.95
N VAL A 66 9.40 -3.69 11.01
CA VAL A 66 10.55 -3.40 11.89
C VAL A 66 11.89 -3.63 11.17
N LYS A 67 11.94 -4.54 10.19
CA LYS A 67 13.17 -4.91 9.48
C LYS A 67 13.43 -4.01 8.26
N ASN A 68 12.38 -3.55 7.61
CA ASN A 68 12.47 -2.67 6.43
C ASN A 68 11.37 -1.60 6.46
N PRO A 69 11.45 -0.61 7.37
CA PRO A 69 10.39 0.37 7.53
C PRO A 69 10.24 1.25 6.28
N LEU A 70 8.99 1.47 5.86
CA LEU A 70 8.67 2.47 4.84
C LEU A 70 8.91 3.88 5.41
N ASN A 71 9.79 4.64 4.80
CA ASN A 71 10.04 6.02 5.20
C ASN A 71 8.85 6.92 4.83
N LYS A 72 8.44 7.82 5.74
CA LYS A 72 7.35 8.76 5.51
C LYS A 72 7.58 9.65 4.28
N ASN A 73 8.83 9.99 3.98
CA ASN A 73 9.19 10.82 2.81
C ASN A 73 8.94 10.11 1.47
N ASP A 74 8.76 8.78 1.50
CA ASP A 74 8.40 8.00 0.32
C ASP A 74 6.89 7.94 0.08
N ILE A 75 6.08 8.36 1.05
CA ILE A 75 4.62 8.24 1.03
C ILE A 75 4.03 9.50 0.38
N PRO A 76 3.24 9.36 -0.71
CA PRO A 76 2.55 10.49 -1.32
C PRO A 76 1.63 11.21 -0.32
N ASN A 77 1.71 12.55 -0.26
CA ASN A 77 0.84 13.36 0.62
C ASN A 77 -0.66 13.10 0.34
N VAL A 78 -0.99 12.78 -0.91
CA VAL A 78 -2.35 12.47 -1.35
C VAL A 78 -2.98 11.28 -0.61
N LEU A 79 -2.20 10.32 -0.07
CA LEU A 79 -2.75 9.25 0.78
C LEU A 79 -3.36 9.76 2.08
N PHE A 80 -2.81 10.84 2.63
CA PHE A 80 -3.31 11.39 3.88
C PHE A 80 -4.62 12.16 3.62
N SER A 81 -4.75 12.87 2.49
CA SER A 81 -5.94 13.64 2.14
C SER A 81 -7.08 12.81 1.52
N PHE A 82 -6.76 11.78 0.69
CA PHE A 82 -7.80 10.90 0.12
C PHE A 82 -8.61 10.19 1.21
N GLN A 83 -7.95 9.81 2.29
CA GLN A 83 -8.60 9.11 3.39
C GLN A 83 -9.46 10.04 4.25
N GLU A 84 -9.03 11.28 4.47
CA GLU A 84 -9.85 12.30 5.13
C GLU A 84 -11.16 12.47 4.35
N ASN A 85 -11.07 12.64 3.04
CA ASN A 85 -12.24 12.81 2.16
C ASN A 85 -13.12 11.56 2.09
N LYS A 86 -12.55 10.34 2.07
CA LYS A 86 -13.32 9.08 2.13
C LYS A 86 -14.06 8.94 3.46
N THR A 87 -13.39 9.26 4.57
CA THR A 87 -13.97 9.18 5.92
C THR A 87 -15.07 10.23 6.10
N LEU A 88 -14.91 11.41 5.52
CA LEU A 88 -15.94 12.46 5.48
C LEU A 88 -17.17 12.00 4.67
N PHE A 89 -16.95 11.46 3.46
CA PHE A 89 -18.03 10.97 2.61
C PHE A 89 -18.83 9.83 3.25
N GLU A 90 -18.16 8.86 3.88
CA GLU A 90 -18.84 7.79 4.60
C GLU A 90 -19.62 8.32 5.82
N LYS A 91 -19.17 9.38 6.49
CA LYS A 91 -19.91 9.99 7.61
C LYS A 91 -21.14 10.79 7.17
N GLU A 92 -21.10 11.41 5.98
CA GLU A 92 -22.24 12.13 5.41
C GLU A 92 -23.36 11.20 4.95
N LEU A 93 -23.04 9.98 4.51
CA LEU A 93 -24.03 9.00 4.03
C LEU A 93 -24.85 8.30 5.14
N ILE A 94 -24.50 8.49 6.41
CA ILE A 94 -25.11 7.81 7.57
C ILE A 94 -25.87 8.82 8.47
N ASN A 95 -25.93 10.10 8.08
CA ASN A 95 -26.77 11.14 8.69
C ASN A 95 -27.96 11.46 7.79
#